data_AF-A0AAW4TMM1-F1
#
_entry.id   AF-A0AAW4TMM1-F1
#
_cell.length_a   1.000
_cell.length_b   1.000
_cell.length_c   1.000
_cell.angle_alpha   90.00
_cell.angle_beta   90.00
_cell.angle_gamma   90.00
#
_symmetry.space_group_name_H-M   'P 1'
#
loop_
_entity.id
_entity.type
_entity.pdbx_description
1 polymer ?
#
loop_
_entity_poly.entity_id
_entity_poly.type
_entity_poly.pdbx_seq_one_letter_code
_entity_poly.pdbx_strand_id
1 'polypeptide(L)'
;MSEVTTAASSASNDEIAAYVGKNAAWFERKWAIADSRKSRQSWNWAACFLGPVWLAYRCMYWQAAAVLAVTLGITLVELLYFPGYFESSVLDPATIAIAVSLGWYGNGLYKRHAERQIEKLRPNATSRESFLALLEAQGGTNWLAAAGFAVATPLLGVLLFMMGNAGGAMY
;
A
#
# COMPACT_ATOMS: atom_id res chain seq x y z
N MET A 1 17.05 40.96 6.50
CA MET A 1 16.64 40.62 5.12
C MET A 1 17.16 39.22 4.85
N SER A 2 16.41 38.18 5.24
CA SER A 2 15.43 37.47 4.39
C SER A 2 16.08 36.70 3.23
N GLU A 3 16.66 35.56 3.54
CA GLU A 3 16.76 34.43 2.60
C GLU A 3 15.98 33.26 3.21
N VAL A 4 14.66 33.40 3.23
CA VAL A 4 13.74 32.25 3.29
C VAL A 4 13.55 31.85 1.83
N THR A 5 14.51 31.08 1.31
CA THR A 5 14.43 30.50 -0.03
C THR A 5 13.96 29.06 0.10
N THR A 6 12.65 28.88 -0.01
CA THR A 6 11.94 27.73 -0.60
C THR A 6 12.77 26.46 -0.81
N ALA A 7 12.87 25.61 0.21
CA ALA A 7 12.86 24.17 0.00
C ALA A 7 11.44 23.70 0.29
N ALA A 8 10.79 23.02 -0.66
CA ALA A 8 9.59 22.25 -0.36
C ALA A 8 9.92 21.34 0.83
N SER A 9 9.38 21.69 2.01
CA SER A 9 9.79 21.13 3.29
C SER A 9 9.49 19.64 3.29
N SER A 10 10.51 18.81 3.04
CA SER A 10 10.47 17.39 3.37
C SER A 10 9.99 17.28 4.80
N ALA A 11 8.93 16.50 5.04
CA ALA A 11 8.33 16.36 6.36
C ALA A 11 9.39 16.16 7.44
N SER A 12 9.29 16.92 8.53
CA SER A 12 10.24 16.79 9.65
C SER A 12 10.13 15.41 10.30
N ASN A 13 11.18 14.92 10.94
CA ASN A 13 11.15 13.62 11.64
C ASN A 13 10.01 13.53 12.66
N ASP A 14 9.67 14.61 13.36
CA ASP A 14 8.54 14.62 14.31
C ASP A 14 7.19 14.47 13.61
N GLU A 15 7.01 15.06 12.42
CA GLU A 15 5.79 14.91 11.61
C GLU A 15 5.67 13.49 11.07
N ILE A 16 6.79 12.92 10.61
CA ILE A 16 6.87 11.53 10.19
C ILE A 16 6.57 10.62 11.38
N ALA A 17 7.12 10.88 12.56
CA ALA A 17 6.87 10.10 13.76
C ALA A 17 5.40 10.13 14.18
N ALA A 18 4.79 11.32 14.19
CA ALA A 18 3.37 11.51 14.47
C ALA A 18 2.48 10.73 13.47
N TYR A 19 2.79 10.82 12.16
CA TYR A 19 2.00 10.14 11.15
C TYR A 19 2.25 8.62 11.06
N VAL A 20 3.49 8.16 11.21
CA VAL A 20 3.87 6.75 11.03
C VAL A 20 3.62 5.93 12.31
N GLY A 21 3.66 6.59 13.46
CA GLY A 21 3.43 6.00 14.79
C GLY A 21 4.60 5.14 15.27
N LYS A 22 4.28 4.09 16.05
CA LYS A 22 5.23 3.25 16.79
C LYS A 22 6.49 2.79 16.01
N ASN A 23 6.36 2.56 14.71
CA ASN A 23 7.45 2.03 13.87
C ASN A 23 8.21 3.11 13.08
N ALA A 24 8.03 4.40 13.39
CA ALA A 24 8.63 5.52 12.65
C ALA A 24 10.15 5.37 12.45
N ALA A 25 10.91 5.17 13.53
CA ALA A 25 12.36 5.03 13.47
C ALA A 25 12.82 3.84 12.58
N TRP A 26 12.02 2.78 12.49
CA TRP A 26 12.30 1.65 11.61
C TRP A 26 12.10 2.03 10.13
N PHE A 27 11.01 2.73 9.82
CA PHE A 27 10.72 3.21 8.46
C PHE A 27 11.73 4.26 8.01
N GLU A 28 12.04 5.24 8.86
CA GLU A 28 13.05 6.27 8.59
C GLU A 28 14.40 5.65 8.25
N ARG A 29 14.86 4.68 9.03
CA ARG A 29 16.10 3.94 8.73
C ARG A 29 16.05 3.26 7.37
N LYS A 30 14.95 2.57 7.05
CA LYS A 30 14.77 1.88 5.76
C LYS A 30 14.76 2.86 4.60
N TRP A 31 14.09 4.00 4.76
CA TRP A 31 14.03 5.06 3.77
C TRP A 31 15.38 5.73 3.56
N ALA A 32 16.11 6.05 4.64
CA ALA A 32 17.45 6.60 4.56
C ALA A 32 18.43 5.65 3.84
N ILE A 33 18.36 4.34 4.11
CA ILE A 33 19.16 3.34 3.38
C ILE A 33 18.79 3.34 1.89
N ALA A 34 17.50 3.39 1.54
CA ALA A 34 17.06 3.42 0.15
C ALA A 34 17.55 4.69 -0.57
N ASP A 35 17.38 5.85 0.07
CA ASP A 35 17.82 7.16 -0.45
C ASP A 35 19.35 7.20 -0.63
N SER A 36 20.13 6.63 0.30
CA SER A 36 21.60 6.55 0.20
C SER A 36 22.07 5.77 -1.04
N ARG A 37 21.26 4.82 -1.50
CA ARG A 37 21.50 4.02 -2.70
C ARG A 37 20.91 4.65 -3.95
N LYS A 38 20.35 5.86 -3.86
CA LYS A 38 19.56 6.52 -4.91
C LYS A 38 18.45 5.60 -5.46
N SER A 39 17.92 4.72 -4.60
CA SER A 39 16.93 3.72 -4.95
C SER A 39 15.64 3.95 -4.17
N ARG A 40 14.52 3.55 -4.77
CA ARG A 40 13.21 3.55 -4.11
C ARG A 40 12.88 2.20 -3.48
N GLN A 41 13.80 1.24 -3.59
CA GLN A 41 13.59 -0.13 -3.19
C GLN A 41 14.11 -0.38 -1.79
N SER A 42 13.25 -0.97 -0.95
CA SER A 42 13.67 -1.60 0.29
C SER A 42 12.71 -2.73 0.61
N TRP A 43 13.25 -3.93 0.78
CA TRP A 43 12.43 -5.13 0.95
C TRP A 43 11.52 -5.03 2.18
N ASN A 44 10.25 -5.36 1.97
CA ASN A 44 9.19 -5.42 2.96
C ASN A 44 8.43 -6.76 2.84
N TRP A 45 8.67 -7.64 3.81
CA TRP A 45 8.00 -8.94 3.89
C TRP A 45 6.49 -8.84 4.03
N ALA A 46 6.00 -7.90 4.83
CA ALA A 46 4.57 -7.74 5.05
C ALA A 46 3.86 -7.25 3.77
N ALA A 47 4.44 -6.32 3.03
CA ALA A 47 3.91 -5.89 1.73
C ALA A 47 3.94 -7.02 0.69
N CYS A 48 4.99 -7.85 0.70
CA CYS A 48 5.12 -8.99 -0.21
C CYS A 48 4.03 -10.04 0.01
N PHE A 49 3.81 -10.46 1.26
CA PHE A 49 2.89 -11.57 1.56
C PHE A 49 1.46 -11.15 1.81
N LEU A 50 1.23 -9.92 2.29
CA LEU A 50 -0.11 -9.45 2.64
C LEU A 50 -0.67 -8.45 1.61
N GLY A 51 0.16 -7.95 0.69
CA GLY A 51 -0.28 -7.15 -0.45
C GLY A 51 -1.26 -6.02 -0.09
N PRO A 52 -2.49 -6.01 -0.66
CA PRO A 52 -3.54 -5.03 -0.34
C PRO A 52 -3.85 -4.90 1.16
N VAL A 53 -3.77 -6.00 1.92
CA VAL A 53 -4.03 -6.00 3.37
C VAL A 53 -3.01 -5.14 4.11
N TRP A 54 -1.72 -5.28 3.76
CA TRP A 54 -0.68 -4.43 4.35
C TRP A 54 -0.84 -2.96 3.96
N LEU A 55 -1.23 -2.70 2.71
CA LEU A 55 -1.50 -1.34 2.25
C LEU A 55 -2.65 -0.70 3.04
N ALA A 56 -3.77 -1.42 3.20
CA ALA A 56 -4.93 -0.97 3.96
C ALA A 56 -4.60 -0.78 5.45
N TYR A 57 -3.82 -1.70 6.03
CA TYR A 57 -3.31 -1.58 7.40
C TYR A 57 -2.53 -0.27 7.61
N ARG A 58 -1.79 0.21 6.60
CA ARG A 58 -1.03 1.47 6.63
C ARG A 58 -1.81 2.68 6.15
N CYS A 59 -3.14 2.61 6.16
CA CYS A 59 -4.06 3.67 5.72
C CYS A 59 -3.93 4.06 4.24
N MET A 60 -3.25 3.25 3.42
CA MET A 60 -3.11 3.48 1.98
C MET A 60 -4.30 2.91 1.20
N TYR A 61 -5.53 3.31 1.55
CA TYR A 61 -6.76 2.67 1.06
C TYR A 61 -6.91 2.71 -0.46
N TRP A 62 -6.55 3.83 -1.09
CA TRP A 62 -6.58 3.95 -2.55
C TRP A 62 -5.60 3.00 -3.21
N GLN A 63 -4.37 2.92 -2.72
CA GLN A 63 -3.36 2.00 -3.25
C GLN A 63 -3.74 0.53 -2.99
N ALA A 64 -4.34 0.23 -1.84
CA ALA A 64 -4.87 -1.10 -1.53
C ALA A 64 -5.96 -1.51 -2.53
N ALA A 65 -6.94 -0.63 -2.76
CA ALA A 65 -8.02 -0.85 -3.71
C ALA A 65 -7.51 -0.98 -5.15
N ALA A 66 -6.55 -0.14 -5.56
CA ALA A 66 -5.96 -0.20 -6.89
C ALA A 66 -5.20 -1.50 -7.14
N VAL A 67 -4.38 -1.96 -6.18
CA VAL A 67 -3.69 -3.25 -6.27
C VAL A 67 -4.70 -4.39 -6.33
N LEU A 68 -5.72 -4.38 -5.47
CA LEU A 68 -6.78 -5.40 -5.49
C LEU A 68 -7.50 -5.42 -6.85
N ALA A 69 -7.88 -4.27 -7.39
CA ALA A 69 -8.55 -4.18 -8.69
C ALA A 69 -7.68 -4.70 -9.83
N VAL A 70 -6.37 -4.39 -9.83
CA VAL A 70 -5.42 -4.91 -10.82
C VAL A 70 -5.30 -6.43 -10.70
N THR A 71 -5.15 -6.97 -9.49
CA THR A 71 -5.09 -8.42 -9.26
C THR A 71 -6.36 -9.10 -9.75
N LEU A 72 -7.54 -8.60 -9.38
CA LEU A 72 -8.83 -9.16 -9.83
C LEU A 72 -9.01 -9.06 -11.34
N GLY A 73 -8.56 -7.97 -11.97
CA GLY A 73 -8.60 -7.78 -13.42
C GLY A 73 -7.71 -8.77 -14.17
N ILE A 74 -6.50 -9.04 -13.67
CA ILE A 74 -5.61 -10.07 -14.20
C ILE A 74 -6.25 -11.45 -14.08
N THR A 75 -6.76 -11.79 -12.88
CA THR A 75 -7.46 -13.06 -12.64
C THR A 75 -8.66 -13.24 -13.57
N LEU A 76 -9.44 -12.18 -13.83
CA LEU A 76 -10.57 -12.24 -14.76
C LEU A 76 -10.11 -12.50 -16.20
N VAL A 77 -9.06 -11.85 -16.66
CA VAL A 77 -8.48 -12.10 -18.00
C VAL A 77 -7.97 -13.53 -18.10
N GLU A 78 -7.25 -14.01 -17.09
CA GLU A 78 -6.79 -15.40 -17.05
C GLU A 78 -7.95 -16.39 -17.12
N LEU A 79 -9.05 -16.11 -16.41
CA LEU A 79 -10.20 -17.01 -16.36
C LEU A 79 -10.94 -17.08 -17.70
N LEU A 80 -11.03 -15.95 -18.41
CA LEU A 80 -11.75 -15.87 -19.69
C LEU A 80 -10.94 -16.43 -20.87
N TYR A 81 -9.63 -16.24 -20.88
CA TYR A 81 -8.79 -16.55 -22.04
C TYR A 81 -7.86 -17.76 -21.82
N PHE A 82 -7.61 -18.14 -20.56
CA PHE A 82 -6.68 -19.20 -20.18
C PHE A 82 -7.27 -20.11 -19.07
N PRO A 83 -8.49 -20.67 -19.22
CA PRO A 83 -9.18 -21.38 -18.15
C PRO A 83 -8.39 -22.59 -17.61
N GLY A 84 -7.63 -23.29 -18.46
CA GLY A 84 -6.78 -24.42 -18.03
C GLY A 84 -5.59 -24.01 -17.13
N TYR A 85 -5.31 -22.71 -16.99
CA TYR A 85 -4.29 -22.20 -16.08
C TYR A 85 -4.70 -22.37 -14.61
N PHE A 86 -6.00 -22.27 -14.31
CA PHE A 86 -6.55 -22.45 -12.95
C PHE A 86 -6.56 -23.91 -12.50
N GLU A 87 -6.43 -24.87 -13.42
CA GLU A 87 -6.29 -26.29 -13.10
C GLU A 87 -4.86 -26.65 -12.69
N SER A 88 -3.89 -25.78 -12.95
CA SER A 88 -2.49 -26.00 -12.60
C SER A 88 -2.23 -25.74 -11.11
N SER A 89 -1.41 -26.59 -10.48
CA SER A 89 -1.05 -26.45 -9.05
C SER A 89 0.06 -25.42 -8.79
N VAL A 90 0.46 -24.67 -9.83
CA VAL A 90 1.59 -23.73 -9.76
C VAL A 90 1.05 -22.37 -9.33
N LEU A 91 1.80 -21.69 -8.44
CA LEU A 91 1.51 -20.30 -8.10
C LEU A 91 1.56 -19.43 -9.36
N ASP A 92 0.49 -18.67 -9.59
CA ASP A 92 0.38 -17.76 -10.72
C ASP A 92 1.57 -16.76 -10.75
N PRO A 93 2.39 -16.75 -11.83
CA PRO A 93 3.50 -15.82 -12.03
C PRO A 93 3.08 -14.35 -11.94
N ALA A 94 1.87 -13.98 -12.35
CA ALA A 94 1.41 -12.60 -12.24
C ALA A 94 1.24 -12.20 -10.77
N THR A 95 0.62 -13.08 -9.97
CA THR A 95 0.51 -12.95 -8.52
C THR A 95 1.89 -12.85 -7.86
N ILE A 96 2.85 -13.70 -8.24
CA ILE A 96 4.23 -13.63 -7.73
C ILE A 96 4.88 -12.29 -8.10
N ALA A 97 4.75 -11.85 -9.35
CA ALA A 97 5.33 -10.60 -9.82
C ALA A 97 4.76 -9.38 -9.06
N ILE A 98 3.46 -9.35 -8.81
CA ILE A 98 2.80 -8.32 -8.00
C ILE A 98 3.32 -8.35 -6.56
N ALA A 99 3.34 -9.53 -5.93
CA ALA A 99 3.81 -9.72 -4.56
C ALA A 99 5.26 -9.23 -4.39
N VAL A 100 6.17 -9.66 -5.25
CA VAL A 100 7.59 -9.27 -5.21
C VAL A 100 7.74 -7.76 -5.48
N SER A 101 6.95 -7.19 -6.40
CA SER A 101 6.95 -5.75 -6.66
C SER A 101 6.51 -4.95 -5.42
N LEU A 102 5.46 -5.38 -4.74
CA LEU A 102 5.03 -4.79 -3.46
C LEU A 102 6.09 -4.99 -2.37
N GLY A 103 6.77 -6.13 -2.37
CA GLY A 103 7.91 -6.39 -1.49
C GLY A 103 9.04 -5.39 -1.68
N TRP A 104 9.43 -5.08 -2.92
CA TRP A 104 10.49 -4.11 -3.19
C TRP A 104 10.08 -2.66 -2.97
N TYR A 105 8.88 -2.29 -3.40
CA TYR A 105 8.47 -0.88 -3.48
C TYR A 105 7.52 -0.44 -2.37
N GLY A 106 6.96 -1.36 -1.58
CA GLY A 106 5.93 -1.06 -0.57
C GLY A 106 6.35 -0.01 0.44
N ASN A 107 7.58 -0.07 0.95
CA ASN A 107 8.12 0.95 1.85
C ASN A 107 8.23 2.33 1.18
N GLY A 108 8.65 2.38 -0.08
CA GLY A 108 8.78 3.63 -0.83
C GLY A 108 7.43 4.23 -1.21
N LEU A 109 6.45 3.39 -1.53
CA LEU A 109 5.05 3.79 -1.70
C LEU A 109 4.50 4.40 -0.41
N TYR A 110 4.76 3.77 0.74
CA TYR A 110 4.33 4.28 2.03
C TYR A 110 5.01 5.59 2.41
N LYS A 111 6.32 5.75 2.15
CA LYS A 111 7.04 7.01 2.35
C LYS A 111 6.33 8.18 1.66
N ARG A 112 6.12 8.05 0.36
CA ARG A 112 5.45 9.10 -0.44
C ARG A 112 4.02 9.33 -0.01
N HIS A 113 3.32 8.29 0.41
CA HIS A 113 1.97 8.44 0.93
C HIS A 113 1.99 9.28 2.21
N ALA A 114 2.85 8.95 3.17
CA ALA A 114 2.99 9.69 4.42
C ALA A 114 3.36 11.16 4.17
N GLU A 115 4.40 11.42 3.37
CA GLU A 115 4.83 12.77 3.01
C GLU A 115 3.68 13.58 2.38
N ARG A 116 2.96 13.00 1.42
CA ARG A 116 1.81 13.66 0.78
C ARG A 116 0.68 13.93 1.76
N GLN A 117 0.40 13.05 2.70
CA GLN A 117 -0.65 13.29 3.70
C GLN A 117 -0.25 14.38 4.68
N ILE A 118 1.01 14.40 5.11
CA ILE A 118 1.54 15.47 5.97
C ILE A 118 1.41 16.82 5.25
N GLU A 119 1.85 16.90 4.00
CA GLU A 119 1.72 18.12 3.18
C GLU A 119 0.27 18.56 3.00
N LYS A 120 -0.65 17.61 2.74
CA LYS A 120 -2.08 17.90 2.59
C LYS A 120 -2.75 18.40 3.85
N LEU A 121 -2.32 17.92 5.02
CA LEU A 121 -2.90 18.29 6.31
C LEU A 121 -2.30 19.58 6.88
N ARG A 122 -1.11 19.97 6.41
CA ARG A 122 -0.38 21.17 6.90
C ARG A 122 -1.21 22.47 6.86
N PRO A 123 -2.00 22.78 5.82
CA PRO A 123 -2.80 24.00 5.78
C PRO A 123 -3.94 24.05 6.81
N ASN A 124 -4.36 22.89 7.35
CA ASN A 124 -5.47 22.79 8.30
C ASN A 124 -5.01 22.98 9.77
N ALA A 125 -3.72 23.17 10.00
CA ALA A 125 -3.16 23.30 11.34
C ALA A 125 -3.19 24.74 11.84
N THR A 126 -3.79 24.94 13.02
CA THR A 126 -3.79 26.22 13.73
C THR A 126 -2.54 26.41 14.61
N SER A 127 -1.90 25.30 15.00
CA SER A 127 -0.70 25.28 15.84
C SER A 127 0.14 24.02 15.57
N ARG A 128 1.40 23.98 16.04
CA ARG A 128 2.26 22.80 15.92
C ARG A 128 1.67 21.58 16.62
N GLU A 129 1.17 21.75 17.84
CA GLU A 129 0.59 20.66 18.63
C GLU A 129 -0.68 20.12 17.98
N SER A 130 -1.58 21.00 17.51
CA SER A 130 -2.79 20.57 16.80
C SER A 130 -2.46 19.86 15.48
N PHE A 131 -1.38 20.25 14.81
CA PHE A 131 -0.92 19.56 13.61
C PHE A 131 -0.45 18.13 13.92
N LEU A 132 0.41 17.95 14.92
CA LEU A 132 0.91 16.62 15.29
C LEU A 132 -0.23 15.71 15.74
N ALA A 133 -1.18 16.21 16.52
CA ALA A 133 -2.39 15.46 16.90
C ALA A 133 -3.24 15.06 15.68
N LEU A 134 -3.37 15.93 14.68
CA LEU A 134 -4.07 15.62 13.43
C LEU A 134 -3.34 14.53 12.62
N LEU A 135 -2.01 14.57 12.57
CA LEU A 135 -1.20 13.54 11.91
C LEU A 135 -1.33 12.18 12.61
N GLU A 136 -1.30 12.16 13.95
CA GLU A 136 -1.52 10.94 14.74
C GLU A 136 -2.92 10.35 14.51
N ALA A 137 -3.95 11.21 14.43
CA ALA A 137 -5.33 10.78 14.20
C ALA A 137 -5.57 10.22 12.78
N GLN A 138 -4.87 10.73 11.77
CA GLN A 138 -5.00 10.30 10.36
C GLN A 138 -4.05 9.18 9.97
N GLY A 139 -2.93 9.06 10.68
CA GLY A 139 -1.84 8.14 10.40
C GLY A 139 -1.97 6.81 11.16
N GLY A 140 -0.81 6.25 11.48
CA GLY A 140 -0.69 5.02 12.24
C GLY A 140 -1.13 3.79 11.47
N THR A 141 -2.00 3.00 12.08
CA THR A 141 -2.40 1.69 11.58
C THR A 141 -3.89 1.44 11.75
N ASN A 142 -4.55 0.87 10.75
CA ASN A 142 -5.97 0.57 10.78
C ASN A 142 -6.23 -0.95 10.66
N TRP A 143 -6.46 -1.60 11.79
CA TRP A 143 -6.74 -3.04 11.86
C TRP A 143 -8.09 -3.43 11.27
N LEU A 144 -9.11 -2.56 11.35
CA LEU A 144 -10.42 -2.84 10.76
C LEU A 144 -10.33 -2.84 9.23
N ALA A 145 -9.62 -1.87 8.65
CA ALA A 145 -9.37 -1.86 7.21
C ALA A 145 -8.55 -3.08 6.78
N ALA A 146 -7.52 -3.46 7.55
CA ALA A 146 -6.74 -4.66 7.28
C ALA A 146 -7.63 -5.91 7.27
N ALA A 147 -8.47 -6.12 8.30
CA ALA A 147 -9.39 -7.24 8.38
C ALA A 147 -10.39 -7.24 7.21
N GLY A 148 -10.95 -6.07 6.86
CA GLY A 148 -11.84 -5.91 5.72
C GLY A 148 -11.21 -6.35 4.41
N PHE A 149 -9.98 -5.89 4.11
CA PHE A 149 -9.26 -6.32 2.91
C PHE A 149 -8.83 -7.78 2.96
N ALA A 150 -8.49 -8.31 4.14
CA ALA A 150 -8.10 -9.71 4.33
C ALA A 150 -9.26 -10.67 4.04
N VAL A 151 -10.49 -10.26 4.34
CA VAL A 151 -11.71 -11.01 4.03
C VAL A 151 -12.16 -10.76 2.59
N ALA A 152 -12.18 -9.51 2.13
CA ALA A 152 -12.68 -9.15 0.80
C ALA A 152 -11.84 -9.76 -0.33
N THR A 153 -10.51 -9.80 -0.21
CA THR A 153 -9.62 -10.29 -1.27
C THR A 153 -9.93 -11.76 -1.66
N PRO A 154 -9.92 -12.74 -0.74
CA PRO A 154 -10.26 -14.12 -1.10
C PRO A 154 -11.73 -14.28 -1.49
N LEU A 155 -12.67 -13.58 -0.85
CA LEU A 155 -14.09 -13.68 -1.20
C LEU A 155 -14.36 -13.23 -2.64
N LEU A 156 -13.78 -12.10 -3.06
CA LEU A 156 -13.93 -11.61 -4.43
C LEU A 156 -13.24 -12.53 -5.44
N GLY A 157 -12.09 -13.11 -5.09
CA GLY A 157 -11.43 -14.12 -5.93
C GLY A 157 -12.29 -15.37 -6.14
N VAL A 158 -12.87 -15.91 -5.07
CA VAL A 158 -13.78 -17.07 -5.15
C VAL A 158 -15.03 -16.73 -5.96
N LEU A 159 -15.62 -15.54 -5.75
CA LEU A 159 -16.78 -15.10 -6.51
C LEU A 159 -16.48 -15.03 -8.01
N LEU A 160 -15.35 -14.43 -8.41
CA LEU A 160 -14.92 -14.37 -9.81
C LEU A 160 -14.75 -15.77 -10.40
N PHE A 161 -14.10 -16.67 -9.66
CA PHE A 161 -13.92 -18.06 -10.10
C PHE A 161 -15.27 -18.77 -10.31
N MET A 162 -16.21 -18.64 -9.37
CA MET A 162 -17.56 -19.21 -9.51
C MET A 162 -18.30 -18.64 -10.73
N MET A 163 -18.18 -17.34 -10.98
CA MET A 163 -18.80 -16.68 -12.13
C MET A 163 -18.23 -17.18 -13.46
N GLY A 164 -16.91 -17.36 -13.56
CA GLY A 164 -16.29 -17.89 -14.77
C GLY A 164 -16.71 -19.33 -15.06
N ASN A 165 -16.78 -20.19 -14.03
CA ASN A 165 -17.21 -21.58 -14.21
C ASN A 165 -18.71 -21.69 -14.56
N ALA A 166 -19.56 -20.87 -13.95
CA ALA A 166 -20.99 -20.83 -14.30
C ALA A 166 -21.23 -20.33 -15.74
N GLY A 167 -20.43 -19.38 -16.22
CA GLY A 167 -20.49 -18.90 -17.60
C GLY A 167 -19.96 -19.89 -18.63
N GLY A 168 -18.95 -20.70 -18.28
CA GLY A 168 -18.40 -21.76 -19.13
C GLY A 168 -19.33 -22.97 -19.32
N ALA A 169 -20.24 -23.25 -18.38
CA ALA A 169 -21.22 -24.33 -18.48
C ALA A 169 -22.42 -24.02 -19.41
N MET A 170 -22.49 -22.79 -19.94
CA MET A 170 -23.59 -22.30 -20.77
C MET A 170 -23.29 -22.34 -22.28
N TYR A 171 -22.11 -22.83 -22.68
CA TYR A 171 -21.69 -23.01 -24.08
C TYR A 171 -21.27 -24.44 -24.37
#